data_AF-A0A381Y2X3-F1
#
_entry.id   AF-A0A381Y2X3-F1
#
_cell.length_a   1.000
_cell.length_b   1.000
_cell.length_c   1.000
_cell.angle_alpha   90.00
_cell.angle_beta   90.00
_cell.angle_gamma   90.00
#
_symmetry.space_group_name_H-M   'P 1'
#
loop_
_entity.id
_entity.type
_entity.pdbx_description
1 polymer ?
#
loop_
_entity_poly.entity_id
_entity_poly.type
_entity_poly.pdbx_seq_one_letter_code
_entity_poly.pdbx_strand_id
1 'polypeptide(L)'
;MKKILLLFLLCFAVNGYSDAANFEVGDVFESKKRTTSVVLYKFKADLLMLLRNIYQPHRSKTGSFRNLEPRYKYDLQKGDKIILLVSLEERGKEIFQVALVPKKKSKKQDNPYYYVVPDNFNQLVFVEHLTE
;
A
#
# COMPACT_ATOMS: atom_id res chain seq x y z
N MET A 1 2.23 24.25 43.44
CA MET A 1 1.29 23.58 42.52
C MET A 1 1.74 23.80 41.07
N LYS A 2 2.65 22.95 40.53
CA LYS A 2 3.13 23.07 39.12
C LYS A 2 3.45 21.72 38.44
N LYS A 3 3.17 20.58 39.09
CA LYS A 3 3.61 19.25 38.59
C LYS A 3 2.49 18.37 38.05
N ILE A 4 1.23 18.78 38.13
CA ILE A 4 0.08 18.00 37.61
C ILE A 4 -0.18 18.28 36.13
N LEU A 5 0.20 19.45 35.62
CA LEU A 5 -0.04 19.82 34.22
C LEU A 5 0.82 19.05 33.22
N LEU A 6 1.94 18.44 33.67
CA LEU A 6 2.82 17.67 32.80
C LEU A 6 2.32 16.24 32.54
N LEU A 7 1.47 15.70 33.41
CA LEU A 7 0.94 14.35 33.25
C LEU A 7 -0.14 14.28 32.16
N PHE A 8 -0.86 15.39 31.93
CA PHE A 8 -1.90 15.47 30.90
C PHE A 8 -1.35 15.58 29.47
N LEU A 9 -0.09 16.03 29.31
CA LEU A 9 0.53 16.12 27.98
C LEU A 9 1.04 14.77 27.45
N LEU A 10 1.22 13.77 28.31
CA LEU A 10 1.72 12.45 27.89
C LEU A 10 0.62 11.54 27.31
N CYS A 11 -0.65 11.86 27.53
CA CYS A 11 -1.78 11.03 27.07
C CYS A 11 -2.14 11.23 25.58
N PHE A 12 -1.59 12.25 24.90
CA PHE A 12 -1.88 12.52 23.49
C PHE A 12 -0.87 11.91 22.51
N ALA A 13 0.16 11.22 22.98
CA ALA A 13 1.22 10.68 22.12
C ALA A 13 1.03 9.20 21.71
N VAL A 14 -0.07 8.55 22.09
CA VAL A 14 -0.33 7.13 21.78
C VAL A 14 -1.69 6.95 21.11
N ASN A 15 -2.00 7.78 20.13
CA ASN A 15 -2.94 7.45 19.06
C ASN A 15 -2.20 7.56 17.71
N GLY A 16 -1.00 7.00 17.65
CA GLY A 16 -0.53 6.44 16.39
C GLY A 16 -1.42 5.25 16.12
N TYR A 17 -2.58 5.52 15.52
CA TYR A 17 -3.55 4.54 15.07
C TYR A 17 -2.79 3.39 14.41
N SER A 18 -2.60 2.30 15.15
CA SER A 18 -2.62 0.98 14.56
C SER A 18 -4.06 0.79 14.11
N ASP A 19 -4.41 1.46 13.03
CA ASP A 19 -5.57 1.09 12.24
C ASP A 19 -5.19 -0.29 11.69
N ALA A 20 -5.51 -1.33 12.46
CA ALA A 20 -5.74 -2.65 11.91
C ALA A 20 -7.00 -2.50 11.05
N ALA A 21 -6.88 -1.73 9.98
CA ALA A 21 -7.89 -1.60 8.97
C ALA A 21 -7.99 -3.00 8.38
N ASN A 22 -9.05 -3.72 8.78
CA ASN A 22 -9.40 -5.00 8.19
C ASN A 22 -9.85 -4.67 6.77
N PHE A 23 -8.90 -4.69 5.83
CA PHE A 23 -9.17 -4.44 4.42
C PHE A 23 -9.92 -5.63 3.86
N GLU A 24 -11.08 -5.39 3.25
CA GLU A 24 -11.92 -6.46 2.72
C GLU A 24 -11.80 -6.54 1.21
N VAL A 25 -11.89 -7.76 0.68
CA VAL A 25 -12.08 -7.95 -0.76
C VAL A 25 -13.40 -7.30 -1.16
N GLY A 26 -13.37 -6.49 -2.22
CA GLY A 26 -14.50 -5.64 -2.64
C GLY A 26 -14.31 -4.17 -2.27
N ASP A 27 -13.42 -3.84 -1.31
CA ASP A 27 -13.18 -2.46 -0.93
C ASP A 27 -12.56 -1.63 -2.06
N VAL A 28 -13.05 -0.40 -2.17
CA VAL A 28 -12.56 0.60 -3.13
C VAL A 28 -11.88 1.73 -2.39
N PHE A 29 -10.64 2.00 -2.76
CA PHE A 29 -9.84 3.09 -2.20
C PHE A 29 -9.46 4.10 -3.29
N GLU A 30 -9.57 5.40 -2.99
CA GLU A 30 -9.15 6.48 -3.88
C GLU A 30 -7.91 7.21 -3.34
N SER A 31 -6.96 7.46 -4.22
CA SER A 31 -5.84 8.36 -3.96
C SER A 31 -6.30 9.83 -4.01
N LYS A 32 -6.38 10.52 -2.87
CA LYS A 32 -6.67 11.98 -2.86
C LYS A 32 -5.41 12.85 -2.88
N LYS A 33 -4.23 12.28 -2.57
CA LYS A 33 -2.96 13.01 -2.49
C LYS A 33 -2.29 13.13 -3.87
N ARG A 34 -1.57 14.24 -4.09
CA ARG A 34 -0.81 14.48 -5.33
C ARG A 34 0.37 13.51 -5.50
N THR A 35 0.94 13.09 -4.38
CA THR A 35 2.00 12.08 -4.28
C THR A 35 1.54 11.06 -3.25
N THR A 36 1.49 9.79 -3.63
CA THR A 36 1.24 8.69 -2.69
C THR A 36 2.50 7.82 -2.60
N SER A 37 2.72 7.19 -1.45
CA SER A 37 3.71 6.13 -1.29
C SER A 37 3.14 4.75 -1.66
N VAL A 38 1.93 4.69 -2.22
CA VAL A 38 1.29 3.43 -2.62
C VAL A 38 1.74 3.10 -4.03
N VAL A 39 2.53 2.04 -4.12
CA VAL A 39 3.11 1.54 -5.36
C VAL A 39 2.48 0.22 -5.71
N LEU A 40 1.94 0.13 -6.93
CA LEU A 40 1.37 -1.10 -7.48
C LEU A 40 2.42 -1.85 -8.29
N TYR A 41 2.48 -3.16 -8.15
CA TYR A 41 3.44 -4.04 -8.82
C TYR A 41 2.75 -4.91 -9.85
N LYS A 42 3.23 -4.91 -11.09
CA LYS A 42 2.62 -5.72 -12.16
C LYS A 42 2.74 -7.22 -11.91
N PHE A 43 3.83 -7.65 -11.28
CA PHE A 43 4.10 -9.06 -10.98
C PHE A 43 4.25 -9.28 -9.48
N LYS A 44 3.60 -10.32 -8.95
CA LYS A 44 3.72 -10.75 -7.55
C LYS A 44 5.17 -11.05 -7.17
N ALA A 45 5.92 -11.71 -8.04
CA ALA A 45 7.32 -12.07 -7.80
C ALA A 45 8.21 -10.84 -7.53
N ASP A 46 7.96 -9.72 -8.21
CA ASP A 46 8.70 -8.48 -8.02
C ASP A 46 8.44 -7.87 -6.64
N LEU A 47 7.17 -7.87 -6.22
CA LEU A 47 6.78 -7.43 -4.89
C LEU A 47 7.42 -8.31 -3.80
N LEU A 48 7.37 -9.64 -3.96
CA LEU A 48 7.97 -10.58 -3.02
C LEU A 48 9.50 -10.43 -2.93
N MET A 49 10.16 -10.14 -4.06
CA MET A 49 11.60 -9.85 -4.07
C MET A 49 11.91 -8.58 -3.27
N LEU A 50 11.12 -7.52 -3.44
CA LEU A 50 11.28 -6.30 -2.65
C LEU A 50 11.09 -6.55 -1.16
N LEU A 51 10.01 -7.23 -0.77
CA LEU A 51 9.73 -7.57 0.62
C LEU A 51 10.87 -8.38 1.24
N ARG A 52 11.42 -9.36 0.50
CA ARG A 52 12.59 -10.13 0.94
C ARG A 52 13.79 -9.23 1.22
N ASN A 53 14.07 -8.24 0.37
CA ASN A 53 15.23 -7.36 0.51
C ASN A 53 15.07 -6.36 1.65
N ILE A 54 13.85 -5.84 1.89
CA ILE A 54 13.57 -4.89 2.98
C ILE A 54 13.65 -5.58 4.34
N TYR A 55 13.03 -6.75 4.48
CA TYR A 55 12.86 -7.41 5.79
C TYR A 55 13.94 -8.45 6.12
N GLN A 56 14.83 -8.76 5.17
CA GLN A 56 15.95 -9.68 5.38
C GLN A 56 17.31 -9.06 4.99
N PRO A 57 17.70 -7.91 5.60
CA PRO A 57 18.90 -7.16 5.22
C PRO A 57 20.21 -7.93 5.45
N HIS A 58 20.20 -9.00 6.25
CA HIS A 58 21.40 -9.74 6.63
C HIS A 58 21.88 -10.81 5.63
N ARG A 59 21.22 -11.03 4.48
CA ARG A 59 21.59 -12.13 3.56
C ARG A 59 22.51 -11.81 2.37
N SER A 60 22.97 -10.57 2.15
CA SER A 60 24.11 -10.33 1.25
C SER A 60 24.62 -8.90 1.29
N LYS A 61 25.86 -8.70 1.76
CA LYS A 61 26.70 -7.50 1.52
C LYS A 61 27.27 -7.47 0.08
N THR A 62 26.72 -8.26 -0.83
CA THR A 62 27.19 -8.41 -2.21
C THR A 62 26.04 -8.22 -3.19
N GLY A 63 26.09 -7.09 -3.90
CA GLY A 63 25.84 -7.08 -5.34
C GLY A 63 24.39 -6.92 -5.80
N SER A 64 24.13 -5.71 -6.31
CA SER A 64 23.05 -5.38 -7.24
C SER A 64 21.64 -5.37 -6.63
N PHE A 65 21.23 -4.19 -6.14
CA PHE A 65 19.83 -3.79 -6.27
C PHE A 65 19.47 -3.96 -7.75
N ARG A 66 18.76 -5.02 -8.12
CA ARG A 66 18.07 -5.02 -9.41
C ARG A 66 17.12 -3.83 -9.32
N ASN A 67 17.46 -2.74 -9.98
CA ASN A 67 16.55 -1.63 -10.22
C ASN A 67 15.35 -2.27 -10.92
N LEU A 68 14.29 -2.53 -10.15
CA LEU A 68 13.03 -3.00 -10.69
C LEU A 68 12.62 -1.97 -11.73
N GLU A 69 12.54 -2.41 -12.97
CA GLU A 69 12.37 -1.50 -14.08
C GLU A 69 11.05 -0.73 -13.88
N PRO A 70 11.05 0.62 -14.01
CA PRO A 70 9.86 1.43 -13.73
C PRO A 70 8.61 0.97 -14.49
N ARG A 71 8.79 0.27 -15.62
CA ARG A 71 7.73 -0.33 -16.44
C ARG A 71 6.88 -1.40 -15.71
N TYR A 72 7.36 -1.95 -14.59
CA TYR A 72 6.66 -2.97 -13.81
C TYR A 72 6.02 -2.44 -12.53
N LYS A 73 6.06 -1.12 -12.34
CA LYS A 73 5.45 -0.43 -11.22
C LYS A 73 4.48 0.64 -11.70
N TYR A 74 3.49 0.94 -10.88
CA TYR A 74 2.60 2.07 -11.09
C TYR A 74 2.42 2.83 -9.78
N ASP A 75 2.85 4.09 -9.76
CA ASP A 75 2.64 4.99 -8.63
C ASP A 75 1.24 5.59 -8.73
N LEU A 76 0.41 5.38 -7.69
CA LEU A 76 -0.97 5.89 -7.70
C LEU A 76 -0.99 7.41 -7.80
N GLN A 77 -1.71 7.93 -8.81
CA GLN A 77 -1.90 9.35 -9.03
C GLN A 77 -3.16 9.85 -8.32
N LYS A 78 -3.24 11.17 -8.12
CA LYS A 78 -4.44 11.78 -7.53
C LYS A 78 -5.70 11.49 -8.37
N GLY A 79 -6.65 10.83 -7.73
CA GLY A 79 -7.96 10.42 -8.23
C GLY A 79 -8.00 9.03 -8.83
N ASP A 80 -6.86 8.32 -8.89
CA ASP A 80 -6.86 6.90 -9.20
C ASP A 80 -7.53 6.14 -8.06
N LYS A 81 -8.27 5.08 -8.43
CA LYS A 81 -8.86 4.15 -7.47
C LYS A 81 -8.24 2.77 -7.61
N ILE A 82 -8.22 2.03 -6.52
CA ILE A 82 -7.95 0.60 -6.50
C ILE A 82 -9.13 -0.15 -5.92
N ILE A 83 -9.42 -1.32 -6.47
CA ILE A 83 -10.42 -2.27 -5.97
C ILE A 83 -9.66 -3.47 -5.45
N LEU A 84 -9.90 -3.87 -4.20
CA LEU A 84 -9.29 -5.06 -3.61
C LEU A 84 -10.01 -6.31 -4.15
N LEU A 85 -9.28 -7.19 -4.84
CA LEU A 85 -9.88 -8.34 -5.53
C LEU A 85 -9.61 -9.65 -4.81
N VAL A 86 -8.39 -9.82 -4.31
CA VAL A 86 -7.96 -11.05 -3.63
C VAL A 86 -6.98 -10.68 -2.53
N SER A 87 -7.21 -11.14 -1.31
CA SER A 87 -6.22 -11.13 -0.24
C SER A 87 -5.37 -12.41 -0.30
N LEU A 88 -4.05 -12.25 -0.19
CA LEU A 88 -3.07 -13.31 -0.21
C LEU A 88 -2.14 -13.14 1.00
N GLU A 89 -1.91 -14.20 1.77
CA GLU A 89 -0.87 -14.20 2.80
C GLU A 89 0.42 -14.78 2.25
N GLU A 90 1.50 -14.01 2.29
CA GLU A 90 2.82 -14.40 1.81
C GLU A 90 3.87 -14.04 2.84
N ARG A 91 4.52 -15.07 3.41
CA ARG A 91 5.59 -14.89 4.42
C ARG A 91 5.14 -14.06 5.63
N GLY A 92 3.90 -14.25 6.08
CA GLY A 92 3.30 -13.52 7.21
C GLY A 92 2.97 -12.05 6.90
N LYS A 93 2.90 -11.68 5.62
CA LYS A 93 2.46 -10.37 5.13
C LYS A 93 1.23 -10.54 4.24
N GLU A 94 0.22 -9.74 4.51
CA GLU A 94 -0.92 -9.62 3.61
C GLU A 94 -0.52 -8.83 2.35
N ILE A 95 -0.97 -9.34 1.20
CA ILE A 95 -0.79 -8.76 -0.12
C ILE A 95 -2.13 -8.82 -0.82
N PHE A 96 -2.55 -7.70 -1.42
CA PHE A 96 -3.73 -7.67 -2.24
C PHE A 96 -3.38 -7.73 -3.71
N GLN A 97 -4.11 -8.56 -4.47
CA GLN A 97 -4.30 -8.30 -5.88
C GLN A 97 -5.39 -7.24 -6.04
N VAL A 98 -5.14 -6.22 -6.86
CA VAL A 98 -6.04 -5.09 -7.04
C VAL A 98 -6.30 -4.80 -8.50
N ALA A 99 -7.49 -4.28 -8.81
CA ALA A 99 -7.78 -3.62 -10.08
C ALA A 99 -7.53 -2.11 -9.94
N LEU A 100 -6.70 -1.56 -10.81
CA LEU A 100 -6.50 -0.12 -10.95
C LEU A 100 -7.60 0.47 -11.85
N VAL A 101 -8.28 1.49 -11.33
CA VAL A 101 -9.22 2.33 -12.07
C VAL A 101 -8.62 3.74 -12.15
N PRO A 102 -7.95 4.09 -13.27
CA PRO A 102 -7.28 5.37 -13.37
C PRO A 102 -8.28 6.51 -13.51
N LYS A 103 -7.98 7.68 -12.92
CA LYS A 103 -8.84 8.87 -12.99
C LYS A 103 -9.18 9.27 -14.42
N LYS A 104 -8.17 9.22 -15.29
CA LYS A 104 -8.28 9.48 -16.72
C LYS A 104 -8.10 8.16 -17.43
N LYS A 105 -8.92 7.87 -18.45
CA LYS A 105 -8.67 6.75 -19.36
C LYS A 105 -7.28 6.94 -19.99
N SER A 106 -6.27 6.28 -19.44
CA SER A 106 -4.93 6.28 -20.02
C SER A 106 -5.00 5.51 -21.35
N LYS A 107 -4.29 5.98 -22.37
CA LYS A 107 -4.21 5.25 -23.64
C LYS A 107 -3.44 3.95 -23.38
N LYS A 108 -4.12 2.81 -23.51
CA LYS A 108 -3.59 1.43 -23.43
C LYS A 108 -2.93 1.08 -22.09
N GLN A 109 -3.74 0.76 -21.09
CA GLN A 109 -3.27 -0.06 -19.98
C GLN A 109 -3.71 -1.51 -20.27
N ASP A 110 -2.80 -2.28 -20.87
CA ASP A 110 -3.08 -3.66 -21.33
C ASP A 110 -3.47 -4.61 -20.19
N ASN A 111 -3.12 -4.25 -18.94
CA ASN A 111 -3.49 -5.00 -17.75
C ASN A 111 -3.83 -4.04 -16.59
N PRO A 112 -5.08 -4.04 -16.08
CA PRO A 112 -5.48 -3.23 -14.93
C PRO A 112 -5.13 -3.89 -13.59
N TYR A 113 -4.63 -5.13 -13.58
CA TYR A 113 -4.38 -5.88 -12.36
C TYR A 113 -2.93 -5.73 -11.85
N TYR A 114 -2.81 -5.49 -10.55
CA TYR A 114 -1.54 -5.29 -9.85
C TYR A 114 -1.55 -5.97 -8.49
N TYR A 115 -0.39 -6.01 -7.85
CA TYR A 115 -0.19 -6.45 -6.47
C TYR A 115 0.29 -5.29 -5.60
N VAL A 116 -0.17 -5.25 -4.35
CA VAL A 116 0.17 -4.17 -3.41
C VAL A 116 0.18 -4.68 -1.97
N VAL A 117 0.99 -4.03 -1.13
CA VAL A 117 1.00 -4.25 0.32
C VAL A 117 0.26 -3.10 0.97
N PRO A 118 -0.64 -3.35 1.93
CA PRO A 118 -1.51 -2.32 2.48
C PRO A 118 -0.80 -1.34 3.44
N ASP A 119 0.52 -1.46 3.66
CA ASP A 119 1.31 -0.66 4.62
C ASP A 119 1.08 0.86 4.52
N ASN A 120 0.78 1.38 3.32
CA ASN A 120 0.56 2.80 3.06
C ASN A 120 -0.90 3.15 2.71
N PHE A 121 -1.85 2.26 2.99
CA PHE A 121 -3.27 2.49 2.67
C PHE A 121 -3.90 3.60 3.52
N ASN A 122 -3.30 3.94 4.67
CA ASN A 122 -3.65 5.14 5.44
C ASN A 122 -3.51 6.46 4.65
N GLN A 123 -2.88 6.43 3.46
CA GLN A 123 -2.81 7.57 2.55
C GLN A 123 -3.97 7.63 1.54
N LEU A 124 -4.75 6.55 1.44
CA LEU A 124 -5.91 6.42 0.59
C LEU A 124 -7.18 6.69 1.38
N VAL A 125 -8.26 6.97 0.66
CA VAL A 125 -9.58 7.20 1.24
C VAL A 125 -10.50 6.08 0.80
N PHE A 126 -11.13 5.40 1.77
CA PHE A 126 -12.20 4.45 1.49
C PHE A 126 -13.35 5.15 0.77
N VAL A 127 -13.84 4.53 -0.30
CA VAL A 127 -14.92 5.07 -1.14
C VAL A 127 -16.21 4.29 -0.91
N GLU A 128 -16.14 2.99 -1.14
CA GLU A 128 -17.29 2.08 -1.10
C GLU A 128 -16.79 0.63 -1.01
N HIS A 129 -17.69 -0.27 -0.63
CA HIS A 129 -17.49 -1.72 -0.72
C HIS A 129 -18.40 -2.25 -1.82
N LEU A 130 -17.83 -2.95 -2.80
CA LEU A 130 -18.59 -3.54 -3.90
C LEU A 130 -19.22 -4.86 -3.40
N THR A 131 -20.55 -4.89 -3.33
CA THR A 131 -21.31 -6.12 -3.14
C THR A 131 -21.45 -6.84 -4.48
N GLU A 132 -21.42 -8.18 -4.47
CA GLU A 132 -21.75 -9.01 -5.64
C GLU A 132 -23.11 -8.68 -6.26
#